data_AF-A0A527W4M5-F1
#
_entry.id   AF-A0A527W4M5-F1
#
_cell.length_a   1.000
_cell.length_b   1.000
_cell.length_c   1.000
_cell.angle_alpha   90.00
_cell.angle_beta   90.00
_cell.angle_gamma   90.00
#
_symmetry.space_group_name_H-M   'P 1'
#
loop_
_entity.id
_entity.type
_entity.pdbx_description
1 polymer ?
#
loop_
_entity_poly.entity_id
_entity_poly.type
_entity_poly.pdbx_seq_one_letter_code
_entity_poly.pdbx_strand_id
1 'polypeptide(L)'
;MRGGTVLSRKVLRRSAIAAASLAGFVAMAAATLWQLDRAFPPPLPAALTVSTEVEDRDGQLLRAFATPDGYWRLATRLNQVDRQFVDMLVTYEDKRFWDHRGVDVLALARAAGQFVINGRIVSGGSTLSMQLARLSEPRDSRSFGSKLKQLLRALQIERRLSKREILERYLTLAPYGGNLEGVRAASLAYFG
;
A
#
# COMPACT_ATOMS: atom_id res chain seq x y z
N MET A 1 52.75 5.30 10.77
CA MET A 1 52.76 5.02 9.31
C MET A 1 51.32 5.06 8.81
N ARG A 2 50.91 6.11 8.08
CA ARG A 2 49.60 6.21 7.42
C ARG A 2 49.86 6.50 5.94
N GLY A 3 49.81 5.47 5.10
CA GLY A 3 49.86 5.63 3.65
C GLY A 3 48.47 6.01 3.14
N GLY A 4 48.27 7.29 2.83
CA GLY A 4 47.06 7.76 2.16
C GLY A 4 47.13 7.44 0.66
N THR A 5 46.28 6.54 0.19
CA THR A 5 46.17 6.19 -1.24
C THR A 5 45.54 7.35 -1.99
N VAL A 6 46.34 8.12 -2.74
CA VAL A 6 45.84 9.17 -3.64
C VAL A 6 45.24 8.50 -4.87
N LEU A 7 43.91 8.50 -4.98
CA LEU A 7 43.19 7.99 -6.15
C LEU A 7 43.61 8.78 -7.42
N SER A 8 43.95 8.06 -8.49
CA SER A 8 44.35 8.66 -9.77
C SER A 8 43.24 9.51 -10.39
N ARG A 9 43.59 10.68 -10.96
CA ARG A 9 42.64 11.58 -11.67
C ARG A 9 41.81 10.85 -12.74
N LYS A 10 42.34 9.79 -13.37
CA LYS A 10 41.60 8.96 -14.33
C LYS A 10 40.49 8.13 -13.67
N VAL A 11 40.74 7.62 -12.46
CA VAL A 11 39.74 6.89 -11.67
C VAL A 11 38.65 7.84 -11.21
N LEU A 12 39.01 9.02 -10.67
CA LEU A 12 38.03 10.05 -10.30
C LEU A 12 37.13 10.45 -11.50
N ARG A 13 37.71 10.67 -12.69
CA ARG A 13 36.94 11.04 -13.88
C ARG A 13 35.98 9.93 -14.34
N ARG A 14 36.41 8.66 -14.31
CA ARG A 14 35.54 7.51 -14.65
C ARG A 14 34.41 7.35 -13.64
N SER A 15 34.70 7.45 -12.34
CA SER A 15 33.68 7.41 -11.29
C SER A 15 32.69 8.57 -11.40
N ALA A 16 33.16 9.78 -11.75
CA ALA A 16 32.29 10.94 -11.97
C ALA A 16 31.37 10.75 -13.19
N ILE A 17 31.89 10.24 -14.30
CA ILE A 17 31.08 9.92 -15.49
C ILE A 17 30.05 8.83 -15.16
N ALA A 18 30.44 7.75 -14.48
CA ALA A 18 29.52 6.70 -14.08
C ALA A 18 28.41 7.20 -13.15
N ALA A 19 28.77 8.04 -12.17
CA ALA A 19 27.80 8.68 -11.27
C ALA A 19 26.85 9.62 -12.03
N ALA A 20 27.35 10.43 -12.96
CA ALA A 20 26.55 11.32 -13.79
C ALA A 20 25.59 10.54 -14.70
N SER A 21 26.06 9.46 -15.34
CA SER A 21 25.23 8.58 -16.17
C SER A 21 24.13 7.90 -15.35
N LEU A 22 24.47 7.40 -14.15
CA LEU A 22 23.49 6.81 -13.24
C LEU A 22 22.45 7.84 -12.80
N ALA A 23 22.89 9.05 -12.42
CA ALA A 23 21.99 10.14 -12.05
C ALA A 23 21.06 10.54 -13.21
N GLY A 24 21.58 10.66 -14.43
CA GLY A 24 20.79 10.92 -15.63
C GLY A 24 19.75 9.82 -15.90
N PHE A 25 20.15 8.56 -15.78
CA PHE A 25 19.22 7.42 -15.93
C PHE A 25 18.12 7.43 -14.86
N VAL A 26 18.47 7.67 -13.59
CA VAL A 26 17.51 7.77 -12.48
C VAL A 26 16.53 8.94 -12.70
N ALA A 27 17.03 10.10 -13.13
CA ALA A 27 16.21 11.26 -13.43
C ALA A 27 15.23 10.98 -14.58
N MET A 28 15.71 10.34 -15.65
CA MET A 28 14.87 9.94 -16.78
C MET A 28 13.82 8.91 -16.36
N ALA A 29 14.18 7.89 -15.57
CA ALA A 29 13.24 6.91 -15.05
C ALA A 29 12.17 7.57 -14.16
N ALA A 30 12.57 8.49 -13.28
CA ALA A 30 11.65 9.26 -12.45
C ALA A 30 10.71 10.14 -13.29
N ALA A 31 11.22 10.82 -14.31
CA ALA A 31 10.42 11.61 -15.25
C ALA A 31 9.42 10.74 -16.01
N THR A 32 9.84 9.59 -16.52
CA THR A 32 8.94 8.64 -17.19
C THR A 32 7.85 8.14 -16.25
N LEU A 33 8.19 7.76 -15.01
CA LEU A 33 7.20 7.35 -14.01
C LEU A 33 6.22 8.48 -13.66
N TRP A 34 6.68 9.73 -13.64
CA TRP A 34 5.83 10.89 -13.41
C TRP A 34 4.88 11.15 -14.58
N GLN A 35 5.36 11.01 -15.82
CA GLN A 35 4.52 11.13 -17.01
C GLN A 35 3.49 9.99 -17.09
N LEU A 36 3.89 8.76 -16.81
CA LEU A 36 2.99 7.62 -16.73
C LEU A 36 1.95 7.78 -15.62
N ASP A 37 2.33 8.36 -14.47
CA ASP A 37 1.40 8.66 -13.39
C ASP A 37 0.31 9.64 -13.80
N ARG A 38 0.65 10.64 -14.63
CA ARG A 38 -0.32 11.59 -15.20
C ARG A 38 -1.19 10.97 -16.28
N ALA A 39 -0.60 10.15 -17.16
CA ALA A 39 -1.34 9.49 -18.22
C ALA A 39 -2.28 8.40 -17.69
N PHE A 40 -1.90 7.73 -16.60
CA PHE A 40 -2.65 6.63 -16.00
C PHE A 40 -2.77 6.85 -14.49
N PRO A 41 -3.66 7.75 -14.03
CA PRO A 41 -3.88 7.94 -12.60
C PRO A 41 -4.36 6.63 -11.94
N PRO A 42 -4.07 6.42 -10.64
CA PRO A 42 -4.63 5.28 -9.92
C PRO A 42 -6.16 5.43 -9.84
N PRO A 43 -6.93 4.35 -9.98
CA PRO A 43 -8.39 4.40 -9.82
C PRO A 43 -8.74 4.48 -8.33
N LEU A 44 -8.35 5.60 -7.70
CA LEU A 44 -8.74 5.94 -6.34
C LEU A 44 -9.88 6.95 -6.43
N PRO A 45 -11.11 6.59 -6.03
CA PRO A 45 -12.17 7.57 -5.97
C PRO A 45 -11.87 8.59 -4.86
N ALA A 46 -12.26 9.84 -5.06
CA ALA A 46 -12.03 10.91 -4.09
C ALA A 46 -12.68 10.56 -2.73
N ALA A 47 -13.90 10.04 -2.76
CA ALA A 47 -14.61 9.45 -1.63
C ALA A 47 -14.96 7.99 -1.92
N LEU A 48 -14.94 7.14 -0.89
CA LEU A 48 -15.39 5.75 -1.01
C LEU A 48 -16.92 5.70 -1.05
N THR A 49 -17.47 4.81 -1.86
CA THR A 49 -18.91 4.50 -1.84
C THR A 49 -19.21 3.63 -0.63
N VAL A 50 -19.74 4.23 0.44
CA VAL A 50 -20.06 3.56 1.71
C VAL A 50 -21.56 3.36 1.88
N SER A 51 -21.93 2.48 2.80
CA SER A 51 -23.29 2.20 3.21
C SER A 51 -23.99 3.45 3.76
N THR A 52 -25.28 3.59 3.50
CA THR A 52 -26.11 4.61 4.16
C THR A 52 -26.42 4.15 5.58
N GLU A 53 -26.05 4.97 6.56
CA GLU A 53 -26.24 4.70 7.99
C GLU A 53 -27.44 5.49 8.52
N VAL A 54 -28.29 4.81 9.30
CA VAL A 54 -29.38 5.41 10.06
C VAL A 54 -29.00 5.32 11.53
N GLU A 55 -28.88 6.48 12.16
CA GLU A 55 -28.46 6.63 13.55
C GLU A 55 -29.62 7.18 14.40
N ASP A 56 -29.57 6.92 15.71
CA ASP A 56 -30.47 7.57 16.66
C ASP A 56 -29.99 8.99 17.02
N ARG A 57 -30.67 9.64 17.98
CA ARG A 57 -30.35 11.00 18.42
C ARG A 57 -28.98 11.12 19.10
N ASP A 58 -28.46 10.00 19.60
CA ASP A 58 -27.21 9.91 20.36
C ASP A 58 -26.06 9.40 19.48
N GLY A 59 -26.30 9.19 18.17
CA GLY A 59 -25.32 8.72 17.19
C GLY A 59 -25.10 7.21 17.19
N GLN A 60 -25.98 6.43 17.83
CA GLN A 60 -25.90 4.97 17.78
C GLN A 60 -26.50 4.45 16.48
N LEU A 61 -25.78 3.51 15.84
CA LEU A 61 -26.22 2.92 14.59
C LEU A 61 -27.47 2.05 14.82
N LEU A 62 -28.58 2.43 14.19
CA LEU A 62 -29.83 1.65 14.19
C LEU A 62 -29.88 0.69 13.00
N ARG A 63 -29.38 1.13 11.84
CA ARG A 63 -29.38 0.35 10.60
C ARG A 63 -28.33 0.84 9.63
N ALA A 64 -27.72 -0.09 8.90
CA ALA A 64 -26.95 0.21 7.70
C ALA A 64 -27.59 -0.44 6.47
N PHE A 65 -27.60 0.29 5.35
CA PHE A 65 -28.01 -0.24 4.06
C PHE A 65 -26.80 -0.66 3.24
N ALA A 66 -26.95 -1.73 2.46
CA ALA A 66 -25.89 -2.15 1.55
C ALA A 66 -25.59 -1.05 0.51
N THR A 67 -24.33 -0.97 0.10
CA THR A 67 -23.91 -0.16 -1.03
C THR A 67 -24.56 -0.66 -2.33
N PRO A 68 -24.53 0.10 -3.44
CA PRO A 68 -25.09 -0.34 -4.72
C PRO A 68 -24.49 -1.66 -5.25
N ASP A 69 -23.24 -1.94 -4.89
CA ASP A 69 -22.51 -3.19 -5.18
C ASP A 69 -22.80 -4.33 -4.18
N GLY A 70 -23.74 -4.12 -3.24
CA GLY A 70 -24.25 -5.16 -2.34
C GLY A 70 -23.48 -5.37 -1.04
N TYR A 71 -22.46 -4.54 -0.77
CA TYR A 71 -21.61 -4.68 0.41
C TYR A 71 -22.12 -3.87 1.60
N TRP A 72 -21.94 -4.40 2.80
CA TRP A 72 -21.95 -3.63 4.03
C TRP A 72 -20.56 -3.03 4.20
N ARG A 73 -20.44 -1.75 3.86
CA ARG A 73 -19.17 -1.02 3.87
C ARG A 73 -19.33 0.25 4.68
N LEU A 74 -18.96 0.18 5.96
CA LEU A 74 -19.10 1.30 6.89
C LEU A 74 -17.83 2.13 6.93
N ALA A 75 -17.98 3.45 6.79
CA ALA A 75 -16.84 4.37 6.86
C ALA A 75 -16.12 4.19 8.20
N THR A 76 -14.81 3.93 8.14
CA THR A 76 -14.00 3.66 9.33
C THR A 76 -12.88 4.68 9.44
N ARG A 77 -12.91 5.49 10.50
CA ARG A 77 -11.82 6.40 10.87
C ARG A 77 -10.88 5.74 11.86
N LEU A 78 -9.61 6.12 11.83
CA LEU A 78 -8.59 5.52 12.71
C LEU A 78 -8.89 5.71 14.20
N ASN A 79 -9.53 6.82 14.57
CA ASN A 79 -9.89 7.10 15.96
C ASN A 79 -11.13 6.32 16.46
N GLN A 80 -11.82 5.60 15.57
CA GLN A 80 -12.96 4.73 15.90
C GLN A 80 -12.52 3.27 16.08
N VAL A 81 -11.27 2.96 15.77
CA VAL A 81 -10.71 1.60 15.87
C VAL A 81 -9.77 1.55 17.07
N ASP A 82 -9.86 0.46 17.82
CA ASP A 82 -8.97 0.23 18.94
C ASP A 82 -7.50 0.27 18.48
N ARG A 83 -6.67 0.99 19.23
CA ARG A 83 -5.26 1.21 18.87
C ARG A 83 -4.47 -0.10 18.81
N GLN A 84 -4.76 -1.05 19.70
CA GLN A 84 -4.10 -2.35 19.72
C GLN A 84 -4.39 -3.15 18.45
N PHE A 85 -5.62 -3.08 17.94
CA PHE A 85 -5.95 -3.69 16.65
C PHE A 85 -5.13 -3.09 15.53
N VAL A 86 -5.03 -1.75 15.47
CA VAL A 86 -4.26 -1.06 14.43
C VAL A 86 -2.77 -1.41 14.51
N ASP A 87 -2.20 -1.41 15.72
CA ASP A 87 -0.79 -1.74 15.95
C ASP A 87 -0.49 -3.20 15.56
N MET A 88 -1.38 -4.14 15.86
CA MET A 88 -1.27 -5.53 15.41
C MET A 88 -1.37 -5.64 13.89
N LEU A 89 -2.37 -5.02 13.27
CA LEU A 89 -2.55 -5.04 11.82
C LEU A 89 -1.27 -4.56 11.11
N VAL A 90 -0.75 -3.40 11.52
CA VAL A 90 0.49 -2.86 10.95
C VAL A 90 1.66 -3.81 11.21
N THR A 91 1.82 -4.34 12.42
CA THR A 91 2.95 -5.22 12.76
C THR A 91 2.98 -6.50 11.91
N TYR A 92 1.82 -7.12 11.69
CA TYR A 92 1.72 -8.40 10.99
C TYR A 92 1.65 -8.26 9.48
N GLU A 93 0.91 -7.27 8.96
CA GLU A 93 0.75 -7.09 7.51
C GLU A 93 1.86 -6.25 6.89
N ASP A 94 2.37 -5.25 7.60
CA ASP A 94 3.29 -4.26 7.05
C ASP A 94 4.11 -3.54 8.13
N LYS A 95 5.04 -4.27 8.76
CA LYS A 95 5.78 -3.82 9.96
C LYS A 95 6.43 -2.43 9.83
N ARG A 96 6.81 -2.02 8.61
CA ARG A 96 7.45 -0.72 8.33
C ARG A 96 6.52 0.23 7.59
N PHE A 97 5.21 0.06 7.76
CA PHE A 97 4.20 0.85 7.09
C PHE A 97 4.48 2.35 7.16
N TRP A 98 4.92 2.85 8.31
CA TRP A 98 5.17 4.27 8.52
C TRP A 98 6.45 4.79 7.83
N ASP A 99 7.40 3.92 7.49
CA ASP A 99 8.73 4.30 7.01
C ASP A 99 8.86 4.29 5.47
N HIS A 100 8.14 3.38 4.79
CA HIS A 100 8.25 3.25 3.34
C HIS A 100 7.22 4.13 2.60
N ARG A 101 7.36 4.27 1.28
CA ARG A 101 6.41 5.00 0.42
C ARG A 101 5.80 4.06 -0.61
N GLY A 102 4.84 3.24 -0.19
CA GLY A 102 4.12 2.29 -1.04
C GLY A 102 4.72 0.89 -1.09
N VAL A 103 6.03 0.75 -1.15
CA VAL A 103 6.69 -0.56 -1.25
C VAL A 103 7.81 -0.66 -0.24
N ASP A 104 7.83 -1.75 0.51
CA ASP A 104 8.93 -2.08 1.38
C ASP A 104 9.98 -2.92 0.64
N VAL A 105 11.00 -2.24 0.10
CA VAL A 105 12.11 -2.85 -0.65
C VAL A 105 12.84 -3.90 0.18
N LEU A 106 13.00 -3.66 1.49
CA LEU A 106 13.72 -4.56 2.39
C LEU A 106 12.88 -5.81 2.69
N ALA A 107 11.54 -5.68 2.80
CA ALA A 107 10.67 -6.84 2.97
C ALA A 107 10.58 -7.66 1.68
N LEU A 108 10.54 -6.98 0.53
CA LEU A 108 10.55 -7.62 -0.78
C LEU A 108 11.85 -8.39 -1.03
N ALA A 109 13.00 -7.81 -0.72
CA ALA A 109 14.30 -8.47 -0.84
C ALA A 109 14.39 -9.70 0.07
N ARG A 110 13.95 -9.59 1.32
CA ARG A 110 13.86 -10.71 2.26
C ARG A 110 12.97 -11.83 1.72
N ALA A 111 11.77 -11.50 1.24
CA ALA A 111 10.82 -12.46 0.71
C ALA A 111 11.36 -13.16 -0.54
N ALA A 112 12.02 -12.42 -1.44
CA ALA A 112 12.66 -12.97 -2.63
C ALA A 112 13.81 -13.93 -2.28
N GLY A 113 14.70 -13.55 -1.34
CA GLY A 113 15.77 -14.42 -0.88
C GLY A 113 15.24 -15.71 -0.24
N GLN A 114 14.20 -15.60 0.59
CA GLN A 114 13.55 -16.77 1.18
C GLN A 114 12.88 -17.67 0.14
N PHE A 115 12.26 -17.10 -0.90
CA PHE A 115 11.71 -17.88 -2.01
C PHE A 115 12.79 -18.67 -2.74
N VAL A 116 13.93 -18.03 -3.05
CA VAL A 116 15.07 -18.69 -3.72
C VAL A 116 15.61 -19.85 -2.88
N ILE A 117 15.75 -19.66 -1.57
CA ILE A 117 16.29 -20.68 -0.66
C ILE A 117 15.31 -21.84 -0.46
N ASN A 118 14.02 -21.55 -0.29
CA ASN A 118 13.01 -22.55 0.10
C ASN A 118 12.26 -23.16 -1.09
N GLY A 119 12.42 -22.62 -2.31
CA GLY A 119 11.68 -23.03 -3.51
C GLY A 119 10.16 -22.74 -3.45
N ARG A 120 9.69 -22.07 -2.41
CA ARG A 120 8.28 -21.74 -2.18
C ARG A 120 8.14 -20.41 -1.44
N ILE A 121 6.97 -19.79 -1.57
CA ILE A 121 6.65 -18.55 -0.84
C ILE A 121 6.46 -18.91 0.63
N VAL A 122 7.36 -18.43 1.50
CA VAL A 122 7.29 -18.64 2.96
C VAL A 122 7.03 -17.35 3.73
N SER A 123 7.02 -16.20 3.05
CA SER A 123 6.74 -14.92 3.68
C SER A 123 6.10 -13.93 2.71
N GLY A 124 5.34 -12.99 3.28
CA GLY A 124 4.80 -11.86 2.55
C GLY A 124 5.84 -10.78 2.30
N GLY A 125 5.69 -10.10 1.15
CA GLY A 125 6.38 -8.86 0.80
C GLY A 125 5.43 -7.77 0.30
N SER A 126 4.12 -7.92 0.52
CA SER A 126 3.12 -6.92 0.11
C SER A 126 2.89 -5.94 1.26
N THR A 127 2.82 -4.66 0.96
CA THR A 127 2.49 -3.59 1.91
C THR A 127 0.98 -3.36 1.98
N LEU A 128 0.51 -2.69 3.03
CA LEU A 128 -0.89 -2.26 3.13
C LEU A 128 -1.29 -1.37 1.94
N SER A 129 -0.38 -0.53 1.45
CA SER A 129 -0.60 0.32 0.27
C SER A 129 -0.78 -0.50 -1.03
N MET A 130 -0.02 -1.60 -1.19
CA MET A 130 -0.22 -2.54 -2.31
C MET A 130 -1.52 -3.32 -2.17
N GLN A 131 -1.90 -3.68 -0.94
CA GLN A 131 -3.19 -4.33 -0.70
C GLN A 131 -4.35 -3.38 -1.01
N LEU A 132 -4.28 -2.12 -0.57
CA LEU A 132 -5.27 -1.09 -0.92
C LEU A 132 -5.37 -0.91 -2.45
N ALA A 133 -4.23 -0.84 -3.15
CA ALA A 133 -4.23 -0.79 -4.61
C ALA A 133 -4.97 -1.96 -5.27
N ARG A 134 -4.85 -3.16 -4.70
CA ARG A 134 -5.57 -4.35 -5.17
C ARG A 134 -7.07 -4.26 -4.88
N LEU A 135 -7.47 -3.70 -3.74
CA LEU A 135 -8.87 -3.53 -3.36
C LEU A 135 -9.55 -2.46 -4.23
N SER A 136 -8.86 -1.37 -4.56
CA SER A 136 -9.41 -0.30 -5.41
C SER A 136 -9.47 -0.66 -6.90
N GLU A 137 -8.67 -1.64 -7.35
CA GLU A 137 -8.66 -2.10 -8.74
C GLU A 137 -8.63 -3.64 -8.79
N PRO A 138 -9.75 -4.31 -8.45
CA PRO A 138 -9.84 -5.76 -8.48
C PRO A 138 -9.50 -6.32 -9.86
N ARG A 139 -8.86 -7.48 -9.90
CA ARG A 139 -8.45 -8.15 -11.15
C ARG A 139 -8.66 -9.64 -11.09
N ASP A 140 -9.03 -10.20 -12.23
CA ASP A 140 -9.34 -11.63 -12.39
C ASP A 140 -8.08 -12.53 -12.40
N SER A 141 -6.88 -11.98 -12.64
CA SER A 141 -5.66 -12.80 -12.75
C SER A 141 -4.56 -12.44 -11.74
N ARG A 142 -4.03 -13.47 -11.07
CA ARG A 142 -2.88 -13.41 -10.15
C ARG A 142 -1.54 -13.54 -10.89
N SER A 143 -1.34 -12.76 -11.94
CA SER A 143 -0.09 -12.78 -12.72
C SER A 143 1.01 -11.91 -12.11
N PHE A 144 2.27 -12.13 -12.51
CA PHE A 144 3.38 -11.25 -12.15
C PHE A 144 3.14 -9.80 -12.62
N GLY A 145 2.54 -9.61 -13.79
CA GLY A 145 2.14 -8.29 -14.29
C GLY A 145 1.13 -7.59 -13.39
N SER A 146 0.12 -8.32 -12.88
CA SER A 146 -0.82 -7.79 -11.89
C SER A 146 -0.12 -7.33 -10.62
N LYS A 147 0.94 -8.05 -10.19
CA LYS A 147 1.73 -7.69 -9.01
C LYS A 147 2.57 -6.43 -9.24
N LEU A 148 3.20 -6.31 -10.41
CA LEU A 148 3.92 -5.09 -10.79
C LEU A 148 2.96 -3.90 -10.86
N LYS A 149 1.74 -4.09 -11.40
CA LYS A 149 0.74 -3.02 -11.42
C LYS A 149 0.33 -2.59 -10.01
N GLN A 150 0.13 -3.53 -9.06
CA GLN A 150 -0.11 -3.20 -7.65
C GLN A 150 1.03 -2.38 -7.05
N LEU A 151 2.28 -2.75 -7.33
CA LEU A 151 3.47 -2.02 -6.88
C LEU A 151 3.43 -0.58 -7.38
N LEU A 152 3.26 -0.39 -8.69
CA LEU A 152 3.17 0.94 -9.30
C LEU A 152 2.00 1.74 -8.72
N ARG A 153 0.79 1.15 -8.64
CA ARG A 153 -0.38 1.82 -8.04
C ARG A 153 -0.11 2.23 -6.60
N ALA A 154 0.50 1.39 -5.77
CA ALA A 154 0.83 1.72 -4.38
C ALA A 154 1.71 2.99 -4.28
N LEU A 155 2.69 3.14 -5.18
CA LEU A 155 3.51 4.36 -5.24
C LEU A 155 2.66 5.59 -5.60
N GLN A 156 1.69 5.44 -6.50
CA GLN A 156 0.79 6.54 -6.90
C GLN A 156 -0.20 6.92 -5.78
N ILE A 157 -0.68 5.95 -5.03
CA ILE A 157 -1.55 6.13 -3.86
C ILE A 157 -0.81 6.95 -2.80
N GLU A 158 0.42 6.57 -2.48
CA GLU A 158 1.24 7.21 -1.42
C GLU A 158 1.72 8.63 -1.76
N ARG A 159 1.57 9.03 -3.02
CA ARG A 159 1.78 10.42 -3.44
C ARG A 159 0.54 11.29 -3.25
N ARG A 160 -0.64 10.67 -3.12
CA ARG A 160 -1.94 11.35 -3.09
C ARG A 160 -2.61 11.29 -1.73
N LEU A 161 -2.32 10.25 -0.96
CA LEU A 161 -2.90 10.00 0.36
C LEU A 161 -1.79 9.94 1.41
N SER A 162 -2.09 10.49 2.58
CA SER A 162 -1.30 10.29 3.79
C SER A 162 -1.41 8.84 4.28
N LYS A 163 -0.43 8.41 5.09
CA LYS A 163 -0.45 7.09 5.72
C LYS A 163 -1.72 6.81 6.52
N ARG A 164 -2.25 7.85 7.17
CA ARG A 164 -3.51 7.76 7.91
C ARG A 164 -4.69 7.48 6.98
N GLU A 165 -4.82 8.24 5.90
CA GLU A 165 -5.89 8.04 4.92
C GLU A 165 -5.81 6.68 4.22
N ILE A 166 -4.59 6.20 3.92
CA ILE A 166 -4.37 4.87 3.36
C ILE A 166 -4.92 3.80 4.31
N LEU A 167 -4.58 3.93 5.59
CA LEU A 167 -4.99 2.96 6.61
C LEU A 167 -6.50 3.02 6.86
N GLU A 168 -7.10 4.20 6.92
CA GLU A 168 -8.56 4.36 7.05
C GLU A 168 -9.32 3.76 5.87
N ARG A 169 -8.85 4.00 4.63
CA ARG A 169 -9.44 3.38 3.44
C ARG A 169 -9.25 1.88 3.44
N TYR A 170 -8.10 1.37 3.86
CA TYR A 170 -7.87 -0.06 4.01
C TYR A 170 -8.83 -0.67 5.05
N LEU A 171 -8.94 -0.07 6.23
CA LEU A 171 -9.86 -0.49 7.30
C LEU A 171 -11.33 -0.44 6.88
N THR A 172 -11.67 0.35 5.87
CA THR A 172 -13.02 0.45 5.29
C THR A 172 -13.27 -0.57 4.17
N LEU A 173 -12.25 -0.96 3.41
CA LEU A 173 -12.39 -1.79 2.20
C LEU A 173 -11.94 -3.24 2.37
N ALA A 174 -11.20 -3.56 3.43
CA ALA A 174 -10.68 -4.91 3.64
C ALA A 174 -11.85 -5.91 3.74
N PRO A 175 -11.87 -6.99 2.94
CA PRO A 175 -12.97 -7.95 2.97
C PRO A 175 -12.87 -8.82 4.22
N TYR A 176 -14.00 -9.01 4.90
CA TYR A 176 -14.11 -9.89 6.08
C TYR A 176 -14.97 -11.13 5.85
N GLY A 177 -15.47 -11.32 4.63
CA GLY A 177 -16.26 -12.48 4.23
C GLY A 177 -17.72 -12.11 3.91
N GLY A 178 -18.35 -12.92 3.05
CA GLY A 178 -19.70 -12.63 2.56
C GLY A 178 -19.74 -11.26 1.88
N ASN A 179 -20.70 -10.42 2.29
CA ASN A 179 -20.87 -9.05 1.82
C ASN A 179 -20.26 -8.00 2.77
N LEU A 180 -19.39 -8.38 3.71
CA LEU A 180 -18.81 -7.47 4.70
C LEU A 180 -17.48 -6.89 4.22
N GLU A 181 -17.41 -5.56 4.17
CA GLU A 181 -16.17 -4.82 3.92
C GLU A 181 -15.87 -3.83 5.05
N GLY A 182 -14.64 -3.92 5.52
CA GLY A 182 -14.10 -3.10 6.58
C GLY A 182 -14.35 -3.64 7.98
N VAL A 183 -13.44 -3.28 8.88
CA VAL A 183 -13.41 -3.80 10.26
C VAL A 183 -14.64 -3.40 11.05
N ARG A 184 -15.21 -2.21 10.82
CA ARG A 184 -16.41 -1.75 11.52
C ARG A 184 -17.64 -2.57 11.14
N ALA A 185 -17.85 -2.79 9.84
CA ALA A 185 -18.95 -3.65 9.35
C ALA A 185 -18.80 -5.07 9.87
N ALA A 186 -17.58 -5.62 9.83
CA ALA A 186 -17.29 -6.95 10.34
C ALA A 186 -17.55 -7.08 11.84
N SER A 187 -17.11 -6.10 12.63
CA SER A 187 -17.26 -6.15 14.09
C SER A 187 -18.73 -6.18 14.50
N LEU A 188 -19.55 -5.29 13.92
CA LEU A 188 -21.00 -5.27 14.18
C LEU A 188 -21.69 -6.56 13.74
N ALA A 189 -21.30 -7.11 12.58
CA ALA A 189 -21.92 -8.32 12.06
C ALA A 189 -21.57 -9.58 12.87
N TYR A 190 -20.34 -9.66 13.39
CA TYR A 190 -19.86 -10.84 14.11
C TYR A 190 -20.08 -10.79 15.62
N PHE A 191 -20.02 -9.60 16.22
CA PHE A 191 -19.99 -9.44 17.67
C PHE A 191 -21.15 -8.61 18.23
N GLY A 192 -21.92 -7.92 17.38
CA GLY A 192 -22.94 -6.95 17.79
C GLY A 192 -22.33 -5.61 18.21
#